data_AF-A0A6I1K9S2-F1
#
_entry.id   AF-A0A6I1K9S2-F1
#
_cell.length_a   1.000
_cell.length_b   1.000
_cell.length_c   1.000
_cell.angle_alpha   90.00
_cell.angle_beta   90.00
_cell.angle_gamma   90.00
#
_symmetry.space_group_name_H-M   'P 1'
#
loop_
_entity.id
_entity.type
_entity.pdbx_description
1 polymer ?
#
loop_
_entity_poly.entity_id
_entity_poly.type
_entity_poly.pdbx_seq_one_letter_code
_entity_poly.pdbx_strand_id
1 'polypeptide(L)'
;MDQLKKNLGIGFFFVLVPLGLLWAWWPKEKEALPADNGFEDFLAAARLVADARTSLAPFAAGGSFLSRAENAEAWKLAQRGLAKTTRLPLARLEEDPRLASDYFRGLLYLSFGIEQVIQHEFRSLGHTNEARALLLDALRLAHEPYRYRGGMAAHMANAANIESRFLRHANDMLVKADATSAREICKTLAALDEKVETPATVWGRQAMFASRTNVWQLVTPDAIYHSVRTDLKPVKEGFFRTMNGSAGQRRKILVDAAARLHELEVGKRPASFADLVPKYLKAAPKDPETGKELNYTF
;
A
#
# COMPACT_ATOMS: atom_id res chain seq x y z
N MET A 1 38.38 -11.23 46.45
CA MET A 1 37.87 -11.01 45.08
C MET A 1 36.46 -11.55 44.85
N ASP A 2 36.05 -12.64 45.50
CA ASP A 2 34.72 -13.23 45.30
C ASP A 2 33.53 -12.46 45.90
N GLN A 3 33.70 -11.79 47.04
CA GLN A 3 32.62 -10.94 47.60
C GLN A 3 32.33 -9.71 46.74
N LEU A 4 33.35 -9.12 46.09
CA LEU A 4 33.18 -7.97 45.21
C LEU A 4 32.40 -8.34 43.93
N LYS A 5 32.59 -9.56 43.40
CA LYS A 5 31.82 -10.07 42.26
C LYS A 5 30.36 -10.38 42.62
N LYS A 6 30.09 -10.93 43.82
CA LYS A 6 28.72 -11.16 44.32
C LYS A 6 27.96 -9.84 44.55
N ASN A 7 28.61 -8.83 45.11
CA ASN A 7 27.99 -7.53 45.35
C ASN A 7 27.77 -6.73 44.06
N LEU A 8 28.64 -6.88 43.05
CA LEU A 8 28.42 -6.30 41.71
C LEU A 8 27.19 -6.91 41.02
N GLY A 9 27.00 -8.23 41.11
CA GLY A 9 25.88 -8.93 40.48
C GLY A 9 24.51 -8.55 41.07
N ILE A 10 24.44 -8.35 42.39
CA ILE A 10 23.22 -7.95 43.09
C ILE A 10 22.87 -6.49 42.73
N GLY A 11 23.84 -5.57 42.76
CA GLY A 11 23.62 -4.17 42.37
C GLY A 11 23.20 -4.00 40.91
N PHE A 12 23.74 -4.83 40.00
CA PHE A 12 23.37 -4.82 38.59
C PHE A 12 21.91 -5.22 38.36
N PHE A 13 21.42 -6.21 39.11
CA PHE A 13 20.04 -6.69 39.03
C PHE A 13 19.04 -5.65 39.51
N PHE A 14 19.34 -4.95 40.61
CA PHE A 14 18.44 -3.92 41.19
C PHE A 14 18.45 -2.59 40.43
N VAL A 15 19.42 -2.34 39.53
CA VAL A 15 19.44 -1.11 38.73
C VAL A 15 18.91 -1.36 37.32
N LEU A 16 19.36 -2.42 36.65
CA LEU A 16 18.97 -2.67 35.26
C LEU A 16 17.58 -3.26 35.09
N VAL A 17 17.09 -4.06 36.04
CA VAL A 17 15.72 -4.59 35.96
C VAL A 17 14.70 -3.44 36.11
N PRO A 18 14.81 -2.54 37.10
CA PRO A 18 13.91 -1.38 37.18
C PRO A 18 14.08 -0.41 36.01
N LEU A 19 15.29 -0.19 35.49
CA LEU A 19 15.51 0.61 34.27
C LEU A 19 14.87 -0.04 33.04
N GLY A 20 14.96 -1.35 32.90
CA GLY A 20 14.30 -2.11 31.84
C GLY A 20 12.78 -2.07 31.97
N LEU A 21 12.24 -2.14 33.19
CA LEU A 21 10.82 -1.98 33.47
C LEU A 21 10.34 -0.55 33.24
N LEU A 22 11.12 0.47 33.66
CA LEU A 22 10.86 1.88 33.39
C LEU A 22 10.89 2.18 31.89
N TRP A 23 11.79 1.57 31.14
CA TRP A 23 11.84 1.69 29.69
C TRP A 23 10.67 0.98 29.02
N ALA A 24 10.29 -0.21 29.50
CA ALA A 24 9.11 -0.93 29.04
C ALA A 24 7.79 -0.20 29.37
N TRP A 25 7.77 0.60 30.44
CA TRP A 25 6.62 1.39 30.91
C TRP A 25 6.72 2.87 30.55
N TRP A 26 7.79 3.29 29.84
CA TRP A 26 7.96 4.67 29.44
C TRP A 26 6.82 5.04 28.50
N PRO A 27 6.13 6.18 28.71
CA PRO A 27 5.01 6.58 27.87
C PRO A 27 5.51 6.66 26.43
N LYS A 28 5.02 5.74 25.59
CA LYS A 28 5.31 5.75 24.17
C LYS A 28 4.69 7.02 23.59
N GLU A 29 5.51 7.83 22.93
CA GLU A 29 5.05 9.05 22.29
C GLU A 29 3.93 8.69 21.30
N LYS A 30 2.70 9.12 21.60
CA LYS A 30 1.55 8.85 20.75
C LYS A 30 1.70 9.71 19.51
N GLU A 31 1.97 9.06 18.38
CA GLU A 31 2.05 9.76 17.11
C GLU A 31 0.72 10.48 16.84
N ALA A 32 0.78 11.81 16.68
CA ALA A 32 -0.42 12.61 16.48
C ALA A 32 -1.12 12.19 15.18
N LEU A 33 -2.39 11.82 15.30
CA LEU A 33 -3.27 11.53 14.17
C LEU A 33 -3.82 12.83 13.58
N PRO A 34 -4.07 12.89 12.27
CA PRO A 34 -4.83 13.99 11.68
C PRO A 34 -6.18 14.14 12.38
N ALA A 35 -6.62 15.38 12.61
CA ALA A 35 -7.93 15.66 13.22
C ALA A 35 -9.09 15.09 12.38
N ASP A 36 -8.94 15.08 11.06
CA ASP A 36 -9.85 14.44 10.12
C ASP A 36 -9.12 13.30 9.38
N ASN A 37 -8.97 12.17 10.06
CA ASN A 37 -8.22 11.02 9.54
C ASN A 37 -9.11 10.12 8.67
N GLY A 38 -8.74 9.95 7.40
CA GLY A 38 -9.46 9.07 6.47
C GLY A 38 -9.42 7.58 6.84
N PHE A 39 -8.58 7.17 7.79
CA PHE A 39 -8.51 5.79 8.28
C PHE A 39 -9.86 5.26 8.77
N GLU A 40 -10.64 6.07 9.51
CA GLU A 40 -11.95 5.63 10.03
C GLU A 40 -12.95 5.40 8.90
N ASP A 41 -12.88 6.19 7.83
CA ASP A 41 -13.72 6.02 6.65
C ASP A 41 -13.39 4.74 5.89
N PHE A 42 -12.10 4.45 5.72
CA PHE A 42 -11.65 3.19 5.13
C PHE A 42 -11.98 1.99 6.00
N LEU A 43 -11.90 2.11 7.33
CA LEU A 43 -12.28 1.05 8.24
C LEU A 43 -13.79 0.78 8.20
N ALA A 44 -14.62 1.83 8.16
CA ALA A 44 -16.06 1.69 8.00
C ALA A 44 -16.40 1.04 6.65
N ALA A 45 -15.78 1.50 5.56
CA ALA A 45 -15.91 0.88 4.24
C ALA A 45 -15.50 -0.61 4.28
N ALA A 46 -14.38 -0.91 4.91
CA ALA A 46 -13.85 -2.27 5.04
C ALA A 46 -14.82 -3.19 5.79
N ARG A 47 -15.45 -2.71 6.88
CA ARG A 47 -16.41 -3.48 7.67
C ARG A 47 -17.69 -3.79 6.90
N LEU A 48 -18.25 -2.82 6.17
CA LEU A 48 -19.43 -3.08 5.33
C LEU A 48 -19.20 -4.20 4.32
N VAL A 49 -17.97 -4.33 3.82
CA VAL A 49 -17.61 -5.38 2.86
C VAL A 49 -17.21 -6.70 3.54
N ALA A 50 -16.56 -6.63 4.70
CA ALA A 50 -16.08 -7.80 5.45
C ALA A 50 -17.19 -8.51 6.23
N ASP A 51 -18.14 -7.78 6.81
CA ASP A 51 -19.28 -8.34 7.54
C ASP A 51 -20.20 -9.15 6.61
N ALA A 52 -20.19 -8.84 5.31
CA ALA A 52 -20.86 -9.62 4.29
C ALA A 52 -20.12 -10.93 3.91
N ARG A 53 -18.88 -11.18 4.39
CA ARG A 53 -17.98 -12.19 3.77
C ARG A 53 -17.01 -12.89 4.73
N THR A 54 -17.12 -14.22 4.80
CA THR A 54 -16.26 -15.08 5.64
C THR A 54 -15.01 -15.63 4.93
N SER A 55 -14.90 -15.59 3.59
CA SER A 55 -13.78 -16.21 2.86
C SER A 55 -13.41 -15.52 1.54
N LEU A 56 -12.11 -15.47 1.23
CA LEU A 56 -11.55 -14.98 -0.04
C LEU A 56 -11.59 -16.03 -1.18
N ALA A 57 -11.78 -17.32 -0.85
CA ALA A 57 -11.59 -18.44 -1.79
C ALA A 57 -12.51 -18.43 -3.03
N PRO A 58 -13.80 -18.09 -2.93
CA PRO A 58 -14.69 -17.99 -4.10
C PRO A 58 -14.22 -16.93 -5.11
N PHE A 59 -13.47 -15.92 -4.66
CA PHE A 59 -13.04 -14.79 -5.50
C PHE A 59 -11.77 -15.11 -6.29
N ALA A 60 -10.84 -15.89 -5.71
CA ALA A 60 -9.69 -16.42 -6.44
C ALA A 60 -10.11 -17.33 -7.61
N ALA A 61 -11.31 -17.91 -7.53
CA ALA A 61 -11.92 -18.74 -8.57
C ALA A 61 -12.75 -17.97 -9.61
N GLY A 62 -12.72 -16.62 -9.61
CA GLY A 62 -13.45 -15.80 -10.58
C GLY A 62 -14.91 -15.53 -10.24
N GLY A 63 -15.32 -15.73 -8.97
CA GLY A 63 -16.65 -15.37 -8.51
C GLY A 63 -16.95 -13.87 -8.64
N SER A 64 -18.21 -13.53 -8.94
CA SER A 64 -18.68 -12.15 -8.96
C SER A 64 -18.63 -11.57 -7.54
N PHE A 65 -18.07 -10.38 -7.46
CA PHE A 65 -18.24 -9.45 -6.37
C PHE A 65 -19.63 -8.83 -6.51
N LEU A 66 -20.22 -8.50 -5.37
CA LEU A 66 -21.41 -7.67 -5.23
C LEU A 66 -21.49 -6.58 -6.33
N SER A 67 -22.69 -6.38 -6.86
CA SER A 67 -23.04 -5.32 -7.81
C SER A 67 -22.59 -3.94 -7.33
N ARG A 68 -22.50 -2.98 -8.25
CA ARG A 68 -22.24 -1.58 -7.92
C ARG A 68 -23.18 -1.03 -6.85
N ALA A 69 -24.45 -1.47 -6.86
CA ALA A 69 -25.46 -1.07 -5.88
C ALA A 69 -25.14 -1.59 -4.47
N GLU A 70 -24.78 -2.86 -4.35
CA GLU A 70 -24.47 -3.50 -3.07
C GLU A 70 -23.21 -2.94 -2.40
N ASN A 71 -22.27 -2.37 -3.16
CA ASN A 71 -21.08 -1.71 -2.59
C ASN A 71 -21.14 -0.19 -2.59
N ALA A 72 -22.27 0.41 -2.98
CA ALA A 72 -22.35 1.87 -3.16
C ALA A 72 -22.00 2.63 -1.88
N GLU A 73 -22.44 2.15 -0.72
CA GLU A 73 -22.15 2.76 0.57
C GLU A 73 -20.69 2.61 0.97
N ALA A 74 -20.13 1.39 0.87
CA ALA A 74 -18.72 1.13 1.14
C ALA A 74 -17.81 1.98 0.23
N TRP A 75 -18.20 2.14 -1.04
CA TRP A 75 -17.47 2.98 -1.98
C TRP A 75 -17.55 4.47 -1.62
N LYS A 76 -18.74 4.96 -1.26
CA LYS A 76 -18.92 6.35 -0.81
C LYS A 76 -18.06 6.68 0.41
N LEU A 77 -17.96 5.74 1.36
CA LEU A 77 -17.07 5.87 2.52
C LEU A 77 -15.59 5.88 2.09
N ALA A 78 -15.17 4.97 1.21
CA ALA A 78 -13.80 4.97 0.70
C ALA A 78 -13.45 6.27 -0.04
N GLN A 79 -14.35 6.82 -0.85
CA GLN A 79 -14.17 8.12 -1.51
C GLN A 79 -14.06 9.27 -0.49
N ARG A 80 -14.82 9.22 0.59
CA ARG A 80 -14.69 10.18 1.71
C ARG A 80 -13.32 10.06 2.38
N GLY A 81 -12.82 8.84 2.58
CA GLY A 81 -11.47 8.59 3.10
C GLY A 81 -10.37 9.12 2.17
N LEU A 82 -10.53 8.94 0.85
CA LEU A 82 -9.60 9.46 -0.16
C LEU A 82 -9.54 11.00 -0.21
N ALA A 83 -10.59 11.68 0.24
CA ALA A 83 -10.61 13.14 0.33
C ALA A 83 -9.85 13.68 1.57
N LYS A 84 -9.38 12.80 2.46
CA LYS A 84 -8.77 13.15 3.74
C LYS A 84 -7.32 12.70 3.82
N THR A 85 -6.56 13.35 4.69
CA THR A 85 -5.24 12.83 5.05
C THR A 85 -5.43 11.56 5.86
N THR A 86 -4.83 10.46 5.42
CA THR A 86 -4.97 9.16 6.09
C THR A 86 -3.69 8.80 6.81
N ARG A 87 -3.80 8.42 8.08
CA ARG A 87 -2.69 7.89 8.89
C ARG A 87 -3.13 6.67 9.65
N LEU A 88 -2.33 5.61 9.60
CA LEU A 88 -2.62 4.39 10.33
C LEU A 88 -2.37 4.60 11.83
N PRO A 89 -3.37 4.38 12.71
CA PRO A 89 -3.19 4.57 14.15
C PRO A 89 -2.43 3.40 14.76
N LEU A 90 -1.09 3.40 14.65
CA LEU A 90 -0.24 2.31 15.15
C LEU A 90 -0.52 1.94 16.60
N ALA A 91 -0.72 2.93 17.49
CA ALA A 91 -1.07 2.68 18.89
C ALA A 91 -2.40 1.90 19.03
N ARG A 92 -3.41 2.20 18.21
CA ARG A 92 -4.69 1.47 18.20
C ARG A 92 -4.53 0.05 17.66
N LEU A 93 -3.61 -0.17 16.72
CA LEU A 93 -3.27 -1.51 16.23
C LEU A 93 -2.47 -2.33 17.25
N GLU A 94 -1.68 -1.68 18.11
CA GLU A 94 -1.05 -2.33 19.26
C GLU A 94 -2.11 -2.79 20.28
N GLU A 95 -3.17 -1.99 20.49
CA GLU A 95 -4.27 -2.31 21.40
C GLU A 95 -5.23 -3.38 20.86
N ASP A 96 -5.53 -3.35 19.55
CA ASP A 96 -6.38 -4.34 18.88
C ASP A 96 -5.75 -4.83 17.57
N PRO A 97 -4.96 -5.93 17.61
CA PRO A 97 -4.35 -6.51 16.41
C PRO A 97 -5.37 -6.98 15.36
N ARG A 98 -6.62 -7.29 15.75
CA ARG A 98 -7.67 -7.73 14.82
C ARG A 98 -8.11 -6.59 13.89
N LEU A 99 -8.02 -5.35 14.37
CA LEU A 99 -8.34 -4.16 13.59
C LEU A 99 -7.53 -4.08 12.30
N ALA A 100 -6.26 -4.45 12.37
CA ALA A 100 -5.38 -4.50 11.19
C ALA A 100 -5.93 -5.51 10.17
N SER A 101 -6.19 -6.74 10.61
CA SER A 101 -6.70 -7.81 9.75
C SER A 101 -8.02 -7.43 9.07
N ASP A 102 -8.99 -6.91 9.83
CA ASP A 102 -10.29 -6.50 9.30
C ASP A 102 -10.18 -5.37 8.29
N TYR A 103 -9.36 -4.38 8.61
CA TYR A 103 -9.05 -3.27 7.71
C TYR A 103 -8.46 -3.75 6.38
N PHE A 104 -7.44 -4.61 6.41
CA PHE A 104 -6.81 -5.11 5.18
C PHE A 104 -7.74 -5.98 4.36
N ARG A 105 -8.44 -6.89 5.02
CA ARG A 105 -9.37 -7.79 4.36
C ARG A 105 -10.49 -7.00 3.68
N GLY A 106 -11.07 -6.01 4.35
CA GLY A 106 -12.12 -5.19 3.77
C GLY A 106 -11.63 -4.30 2.62
N LEU A 107 -10.43 -3.70 2.71
CA LEU A 107 -9.85 -2.96 1.59
C LEU A 107 -9.52 -3.86 0.39
N LEU A 108 -9.01 -5.06 0.65
CA LEU A 108 -8.77 -6.06 -0.39
C LEU A 108 -10.09 -6.45 -1.07
N TYR A 109 -11.14 -6.71 -0.30
CA TYR A 109 -12.45 -6.97 -0.88
C TYR A 109 -12.97 -5.78 -1.68
N LEU A 110 -12.98 -4.58 -1.11
CA LEU A 110 -13.43 -3.37 -1.81
C LEU A 110 -12.74 -3.21 -3.17
N SER A 111 -11.43 -3.43 -3.22
CA SER A 111 -10.68 -3.37 -4.48
C SER A 111 -11.08 -4.43 -5.51
N PHE A 112 -11.45 -5.65 -5.10
CA PHE A 112 -12.04 -6.63 -6.03
C PHE A 112 -13.38 -6.16 -6.60
N GLY A 113 -14.22 -5.52 -5.78
CA GLY A 113 -15.48 -4.94 -6.26
C GLY A 113 -15.28 -3.85 -7.28
N ILE A 114 -14.39 -2.90 -6.98
CA ILE A 114 -14.06 -1.81 -7.90
C ILE A 114 -13.49 -2.36 -9.21
N GLU A 115 -12.61 -3.36 -9.13
CA GLU A 115 -12.04 -4.01 -10.32
C GLU A 115 -13.12 -4.60 -11.23
N GLN A 116 -14.13 -5.26 -10.67
CA GLN A 116 -15.23 -5.82 -11.47
C GLN A 116 -16.11 -4.74 -12.09
N VAL A 117 -16.40 -3.66 -11.36
CA VAL A 117 -17.14 -2.53 -11.91
C VAL A 117 -16.34 -1.88 -13.05
N ILE A 118 -15.04 -1.64 -12.89
CA ILE A 118 -14.17 -1.13 -13.97
C ILE A 118 -14.24 -2.03 -15.20
N GLN A 119 -14.11 -3.34 -15.01
CA GLN A 119 -14.17 -4.29 -16.13
C GLN A 119 -15.53 -4.26 -16.83
N HIS A 120 -16.62 -4.20 -16.08
CA HIS A 120 -17.97 -4.13 -16.65
C HIS A 120 -18.18 -2.83 -17.44
N GLU A 121 -17.89 -1.68 -16.84
CA GLU A 121 -18.04 -0.36 -17.48
C GLU A 121 -17.15 -0.28 -18.74
N PHE A 122 -15.89 -0.72 -18.67
CA PHE A 122 -14.95 -0.62 -19.79
C PHE A 122 -15.20 -1.66 -20.89
N ARG A 123 -15.34 -2.95 -20.53
CA ARG A 123 -15.37 -4.05 -21.49
C ARG A 123 -16.78 -4.40 -21.96
N SER A 124 -17.78 -4.31 -21.08
CA SER A 124 -19.16 -4.69 -21.41
C SER A 124 -19.97 -3.52 -21.96
N LEU A 125 -19.81 -2.32 -21.38
CA LEU A 125 -20.64 -1.15 -21.72
C LEU A 125 -19.91 -0.13 -22.61
N GLY A 126 -18.58 -0.15 -22.67
CA GLY A 126 -17.78 0.84 -23.39
C GLY A 126 -17.73 2.22 -22.72
N HIS A 127 -18.20 2.33 -21.48
CA HIS A 127 -18.22 3.54 -20.65
C HIS A 127 -16.81 3.89 -20.16
N THR A 128 -16.00 4.42 -21.07
CA THR A 128 -14.56 4.61 -20.86
C THR A 128 -14.26 5.68 -19.81
N ASN A 129 -15.09 6.73 -19.70
CA ASN A 129 -14.89 7.81 -18.74
C ASN A 129 -15.17 7.37 -17.30
N GLU A 130 -16.26 6.63 -17.09
CA GLU A 130 -16.67 6.08 -15.81
C GLU A 130 -15.66 5.07 -15.29
N ALA A 131 -15.23 4.14 -16.17
CA ALA A 131 -14.17 3.19 -15.87
C ALA A 131 -12.86 3.90 -15.51
N ARG A 132 -12.52 5.01 -16.19
CA ARG A 132 -11.31 5.79 -15.93
C ARG A 132 -11.36 6.43 -14.55
N ALA A 133 -12.47 7.09 -14.21
CA ALA A 133 -12.64 7.72 -12.90
C ALA A 133 -12.48 6.69 -11.76
N LEU A 134 -13.13 5.53 -11.90
CA LEU A 134 -13.01 4.43 -10.94
C LEU A 134 -11.58 3.90 -10.85
N LEU A 135 -10.89 3.72 -11.98
CA LEU A 135 -9.49 3.30 -12.02
C LEU A 135 -8.58 4.27 -11.27
N LEU A 136 -8.73 5.57 -11.50
CA LEU A 136 -7.89 6.58 -10.85
C LEU A 136 -8.12 6.61 -9.34
N ASP A 137 -9.38 6.50 -8.89
CA ASP A 137 -9.68 6.39 -7.46
C ASP A 137 -9.15 5.09 -6.86
N ALA A 138 -9.20 3.98 -7.59
CA ALA A 138 -8.67 2.70 -7.17
C ALA A 138 -7.14 2.69 -7.03
N LEU A 139 -6.43 3.37 -7.94
CA LEU A 139 -4.98 3.60 -7.83
C LEU A 139 -4.66 4.46 -6.60
N ARG A 140 -5.47 5.49 -6.29
CA ARG A 140 -5.32 6.27 -5.06
C ARG A 140 -5.61 5.43 -3.80
N LEU A 141 -6.63 4.57 -3.84
CA LEU A 141 -6.97 3.64 -2.76
C LEU A 141 -5.81 2.67 -2.45
N ALA A 142 -5.03 2.27 -3.46
CA ALA A 142 -3.85 1.46 -3.25
C ALA A 142 -2.69 2.21 -2.55
N HIS A 143 -2.74 3.54 -2.45
CA HIS A 143 -1.64 4.34 -1.91
C HIS A 143 -1.99 5.10 -0.63
N GLU A 144 -3.12 5.82 -0.62
CA GLU A 144 -3.52 6.73 0.47
C GLU A 144 -3.59 6.04 1.85
N PRO A 145 -4.22 4.85 1.99
CA PRO A 145 -4.28 4.14 3.26
C PRO A 145 -2.94 3.68 3.84
N TYR A 146 -1.92 3.53 3.00
CA TYR A 146 -0.75 2.70 3.31
C TYR A 146 0.56 3.50 3.34
N ARG A 147 0.67 4.54 2.51
CA ARG A 147 1.94 5.26 2.27
C ARG A 147 2.09 6.53 3.11
N TYR A 148 1.00 7.06 3.64
CA TYR A 148 1.05 8.22 4.51
C TYR A 148 1.28 7.80 5.96
N ARG A 149 2.55 7.46 6.24
CA ARG A 149 3.14 7.34 7.59
C ARG A 149 2.43 6.38 8.53
N GLY A 150 2.89 5.14 8.58
CA GLY A 150 2.49 4.18 9.62
C GLY A 150 2.23 2.76 9.13
N GLY A 151 2.16 2.53 7.81
CA GLY A 151 2.01 1.19 7.25
C GLY A 151 3.20 0.28 7.57
N MET A 152 2.90 -0.98 7.94
CA MET A 152 3.86 -2.06 8.14
C MET A 152 4.14 -2.80 6.81
N ALA A 153 5.16 -3.66 6.79
CA ALA A 153 5.60 -4.36 5.57
C ALA A 153 4.47 -5.16 4.91
N ALA A 154 3.65 -5.86 5.70
CA ALA A 154 2.48 -6.61 5.21
C ALA A 154 1.43 -5.68 4.57
N HIS A 155 1.23 -4.49 5.13
CA HIS A 155 0.24 -3.52 4.64
C HIS A 155 0.67 -3.00 3.27
N MET A 156 1.95 -2.68 3.14
CA MET A 156 2.56 -2.19 1.91
C MET A 156 2.64 -3.27 0.82
N ALA A 157 2.87 -4.53 1.19
CA ALA A 157 2.79 -5.65 0.25
C ALA A 157 1.36 -5.82 -0.30
N ASN A 158 0.33 -5.73 0.54
CA ASN A 158 -1.06 -5.78 0.10
C ASN A 158 -1.42 -4.58 -0.78
N ALA A 159 -0.98 -3.39 -0.41
CA ALA A 159 -1.11 -2.17 -1.20
C ALA A 159 -0.52 -2.33 -2.61
N ALA A 160 0.69 -2.88 -2.71
CA ALA A 160 1.35 -3.20 -3.97
C ALA A 160 0.54 -4.23 -4.80
N ASN A 161 -0.02 -5.26 -4.16
CA ASN A 161 -0.88 -6.22 -4.85
C ASN A 161 -2.17 -5.59 -5.38
N ILE A 162 -2.78 -4.66 -4.65
CA ILE A 162 -3.95 -3.89 -5.11
C ILE A 162 -3.54 -3.01 -6.29
N GLU A 163 -2.43 -2.28 -6.16
CA GLU A 163 -1.87 -1.42 -7.21
C GLU A 163 -1.60 -2.19 -8.50
N SER A 164 -0.86 -3.31 -8.46
CA SER A 164 -0.53 -4.11 -9.65
C SER A 164 -1.77 -4.56 -10.43
N ARG A 165 -2.92 -4.78 -9.76
CA ARG A 165 -4.17 -5.12 -10.45
C ARG A 165 -4.70 -3.95 -11.26
N PHE A 166 -4.80 -2.77 -10.65
CA PHE A 166 -5.30 -1.57 -11.33
C PHE A 166 -4.33 -1.05 -12.39
N LEU A 167 -3.02 -1.22 -12.20
CA LEU A 167 -2.01 -0.92 -13.21
C LEU A 167 -2.22 -1.72 -14.51
N ARG A 168 -2.68 -2.98 -14.44
CA ARG A 168 -3.03 -3.74 -15.65
C ARG A 168 -4.20 -3.09 -16.41
N HIS A 169 -5.24 -2.69 -15.69
CA HIS A 169 -6.39 -1.99 -16.29
C HIS A 169 -5.99 -0.63 -16.86
N ALA A 170 -5.10 0.11 -16.20
CA ALA A 170 -4.56 1.36 -16.72
C ALA A 170 -3.88 1.16 -18.08
N ASN A 171 -3.06 0.11 -18.22
CA ASN A 171 -2.42 -0.22 -19.48
C ASN A 171 -3.43 -0.55 -20.59
N ASP A 172 -4.43 -1.39 -20.30
CA ASP A 172 -5.51 -1.71 -21.25
C ASP A 172 -6.27 -0.45 -21.72
N MET A 173 -6.53 0.47 -20.79
CA MET A 173 -7.24 1.72 -21.08
C MET A 173 -6.38 2.69 -21.90
N LEU A 174 -5.07 2.75 -21.68
CA LEU A 174 -4.16 3.65 -22.42
C LEU A 174 -4.17 3.38 -23.93
N VAL A 175 -4.35 2.11 -24.34
CA VAL A 175 -4.44 1.74 -25.77
C VAL A 175 -5.56 2.48 -26.48
N LYS A 176 -6.68 2.73 -25.79
CA LYS A 176 -7.87 3.41 -26.33
C LYS A 176 -8.03 4.84 -25.82
N ALA A 177 -7.09 5.32 -25.00
CA ALA A 177 -7.19 6.63 -24.38
C ALA A 177 -7.07 7.76 -25.41
N ASP A 178 -7.87 8.80 -25.20
CA ASP A 178 -7.69 10.12 -25.79
C ASP A 178 -6.64 10.93 -24.98
N ALA A 179 -6.32 12.13 -25.46
CA ALA A 179 -5.27 12.95 -24.86
C ALA A 179 -5.62 13.36 -23.43
N THR A 180 -6.89 13.62 -23.15
CA THR A 180 -7.38 13.97 -21.80
C THR A 180 -7.18 12.80 -20.84
N SER A 181 -7.60 11.59 -21.22
CA SER A 181 -7.49 10.39 -20.40
C SER A 181 -6.03 10.02 -20.15
N ALA A 182 -5.19 10.03 -21.19
CA ALA A 182 -3.77 9.76 -21.07
C ALA A 182 -3.08 10.76 -20.13
N ARG A 183 -3.45 12.05 -20.21
CA ARG A 183 -2.93 13.10 -19.32
C ARG A 183 -3.36 12.91 -17.86
N GLU A 184 -4.61 12.53 -17.60
CA GLU A 184 -5.09 12.26 -16.24
C GLU A 184 -4.41 11.02 -15.61
N ILE A 185 -4.24 9.95 -16.39
CA ILE A 185 -3.51 8.75 -15.95
C ILE A 185 -2.05 9.12 -15.66
N CYS A 186 -1.37 9.79 -16.60
CA CYS A 186 0.02 10.24 -16.43
C CYS A 186 0.19 11.10 -15.17
N LYS A 187 -0.66 12.12 -14.99
CA LYS A 187 -0.63 12.99 -13.81
C LYS A 187 -0.85 12.22 -12.51
N THR A 188 -1.80 11.29 -12.50
CA THR A 188 -2.10 10.50 -11.31
C THR A 188 -0.93 9.59 -10.96
N LEU A 189 -0.38 8.84 -11.92
CA LEU A 189 0.75 7.95 -11.68
C LEU A 189 2.02 8.71 -11.26
N ALA A 190 2.28 9.88 -11.85
CA ALA A 190 3.39 10.75 -11.45
C ALA A 190 3.25 11.23 -10.01
N ALA A 191 2.06 11.69 -9.62
CA ALA A 191 1.79 12.11 -8.25
C ALA A 191 1.94 10.94 -7.25
N LEU A 192 1.51 9.74 -7.63
CA LEU A 192 1.67 8.54 -6.82
C LEU A 192 3.14 8.13 -6.69
N ASP A 193 3.96 8.24 -7.75
CA ASP A 193 5.38 7.89 -7.70
C ASP A 193 6.24 8.84 -6.86
N GLU A 194 5.83 10.11 -6.75
CA GLU A 194 6.53 11.12 -5.94
C GLU A 194 6.36 10.88 -4.43
N LYS A 195 5.28 10.22 -4.02
CA LYS A 195 4.88 10.05 -2.61
C LYS A 195 5.35 8.74 -1.98
N VAL A 196 6.17 7.95 -2.68
CA VAL A 196 6.47 6.56 -2.31
C VAL A 196 7.59 6.47 -1.28
N GLU A 197 7.29 5.85 -0.13
CA GLU A 197 8.34 5.46 0.82
C GLU A 197 9.21 4.33 0.27
N THR A 198 10.51 4.37 0.56
CA THR A 198 11.42 3.30 0.15
C THR A 198 11.10 1.99 0.90
N PRO A 199 11.31 0.81 0.30
CA PRO A 199 11.14 -0.47 1.00
C PRO A 199 11.98 -0.55 2.28
N ALA A 200 13.19 0.04 2.28
CA ALA A 200 14.05 0.09 3.44
C ALA A 200 13.42 0.87 4.61
N THR A 201 12.80 2.02 4.33
CA THR A 201 12.09 2.83 5.33
C THR A 201 10.95 2.05 5.98
N VAL A 202 10.12 1.38 5.16
CA VAL A 202 8.99 0.58 5.64
C VAL A 202 9.46 -0.63 6.45
N TRP A 203 10.49 -1.33 5.98
CA TRP A 203 11.04 -2.48 6.70
C TRP A 203 11.68 -2.08 8.03
N GLY A 204 12.36 -0.92 8.08
CA GLY A 204 12.86 -0.35 9.33
C GLY A 204 11.73 -0.10 10.34
N ARG A 205 10.58 0.42 9.88
CA ARG A 205 9.38 0.60 10.71
C ARG A 205 8.84 -0.73 11.24
N GLN A 206 8.80 -1.78 10.41
CA GLN A 206 8.41 -3.14 10.83
C GLN A 206 9.31 -3.67 11.94
N ALA A 207 10.64 -3.51 11.80
CA ALA A 207 11.59 -3.96 12.80
C ALA A 207 11.44 -3.19 14.13
N MET A 208 11.20 -1.88 14.05
CA MET A 208 10.91 -1.04 15.22
C MET A 208 9.58 -1.39 15.90
N PHE A 209 8.55 -1.75 15.12
CA PHE A 209 7.29 -2.23 15.68
C PHE A 209 7.53 -3.56 16.41
N ALA A 210 8.15 -4.53 15.73
CA ALA A 210 8.44 -5.85 16.31
C ALA A 210 9.30 -5.81 17.59
N SER A 211 10.20 -4.83 17.72
CA SER A 211 11.00 -4.65 18.94
C SER A 211 10.24 -3.98 20.09
N ARG A 212 9.09 -3.34 19.80
CA ARG A 212 8.26 -2.60 20.77
C ARG A 212 6.98 -3.34 21.18
N THR A 213 6.51 -4.27 20.35
CA THR A 213 5.37 -5.13 20.68
C THR A 213 5.88 -6.28 21.53
N ASN A 214 5.29 -6.49 22.70
CA ASN A 214 5.64 -7.63 23.52
C ASN A 214 5.20 -8.90 22.78
N VAL A 215 6.14 -9.78 22.40
CA VAL A 215 5.85 -11.07 21.74
C VAL A 215 4.77 -11.85 22.49
N TRP A 216 4.70 -11.68 23.82
CA TRP A 216 3.69 -12.28 24.69
C TRP A 216 2.25 -11.77 24.50
N GLN A 217 2.04 -10.64 23.80
CA GLN A 217 0.71 -10.09 23.47
C GLN A 217 0.19 -10.56 22.10
N LEU A 218 1.05 -11.12 21.24
CA LEU A 218 0.68 -11.67 19.92
C LEU A 218 0.49 -13.20 19.95
N VAL A 219 0.44 -13.80 21.15
CA VAL A 219 0.55 -15.24 21.33
C VAL A 219 -0.76 -15.95 21.01
N THR A 220 -0.91 -16.29 19.74
CA THR A 220 -1.25 -17.67 19.43
C THR A 220 0.04 -18.50 19.43
N PRO A 221 0.00 -19.80 19.80
CA PRO A 221 1.17 -20.69 19.71
C PRO A 221 1.87 -20.66 18.35
N ASP A 222 1.12 -20.43 17.26
CA ASP A 222 1.65 -20.30 15.90
C ASP A 222 2.53 -19.06 15.70
N ALA A 223 2.19 -17.92 16.32
CA ALA A 223 2.96 -16.68 16.19
C ALA A 223 4.33 -16.75 16.89
N ILE A 224 4.41 -17.44 18.03
CA ILE A 224 5.69 -17.75 18.70
C ILE A 224 6.50 -18.73 17.85
N TYR A 225 5.87 -19.76 17.31
CA TYR A 225 6.55 -20.76 16.48
C TYR A 225 7.19 -20.14 15.22
N HIS A 226 6.49 -19.22 14.54
CA HIS A 226 7.00 -18.56 13.35
C HIS A 226 8.02 -17.44 13.64
N SER A 227 7.89 -16.70 14.74
CA SER A 227 8.80 -15.59 15.06
C SER A 227 10.18 -16.04 15.56
N VAL A 228 10.29 -17.24 16.15
CA VAL A 228 11.55 -17.76 16.73
C VAL A 228 12.32 -18.67 15.74
N ARG A 229 11.66 -19.23 14.71
CA ARG A 229 12.29 -20.20 13.78
C ARG A 229 12.43 -19.76 12.33
N THR A 230 11.74 -18.71 11.88
CA THR A 230 11.77 -18.35 10.46
C THR A 230 12.92 -17.39 10.17
N ASP A 231 13.86 -17.78 9.29
CA ASP A 231 14.77 -16.82 8.69
C ASP A 231 13.92 -15.72 8.03
N LEU A 232 14.03 -14.49 8.53
CA LEU A 232 13.27 -13.36 8.02
C LEU A 232 13.83 -12.84 6.69
N LYS A 233 15.00 -13.33 6.25
CA LYS A 233 15.63 -12.92 4.99
C LYS A 233 14.74 -13.21 3.78
N PRO A 234 14.19 -14.42 3.55
CA PRO A 234 13.20 -14.67 2.50
C PRO A 234 11.97 -13.75 2.55
N VAL A 235 11.46 -13.45 3.75
CA VAL A 235 10.29 -12.56 3.91
C VAL A 235 10.65 -11.13 3.52
N LYS A 236 11.83 -10.65 3.94
CA LYS A 236 12.37 -9.35 3.54
C LYS A 236 12.59 -9.26 2.04
N GLU A 237 13.25 -10.25 1.46
CA GLU A 237 13.53 -10.30 0.02
C GLU A 237 12.24 -10.34 -0.80
N GLY A 238 11.25 -11.13 -0.37
CA GLY A 238 9.91 -11.14 -0.97
C GLY A 238 9.23 -9.78 -0.90
N PHE A 239 9.26 -9.12 0.26
CA PHE A 239 8.72 -7.77 0.42
C PHE A 239 9.40 -6.74 -0.51
N PHE A 240 10.74 -6.74 -0.56
CA PHE A 240 11.49 -5.84 -1.44
C PHE A 240 11.15 -6.10 -2.91
N ARG A 241 11.08 -7.37 -3.32
CA ARG A 241 10.70 -7.77 -4.68
C ARG A 241 9.30 -7.29 -5.04
N THR A 242 8.31 -7.47 -4.16
CA THR A 242 6.93 -7.00 -4.38
C THR A 242 6.87 -5.48 -4.53
N MET A 243 7.53 -4.74 -3.64
CA MET A 243 7.53 -3.28 -3.68
C MET A 243 8.24 -2.73 -4.92
N ASN A 244 9.43 -3.25 -5.23
CA ASN A 244 10.19 -2.85 -6.41
C ASN A 244 9.46 -3.24 -7.70
N GLY A 245 8.85 -4.42 -7.75
CA GLY A 245 8.03 -4.86 -8.87
C GLY A 245 6.85 -3.92 -9.13
N SER A 246 6.07 -3.58 -8.09
CA SER A 246 4.95 -2.64 -8.22
C SER A 246 5.41 -1.24 -8.64
N ALA A 247 6.50 -0.74 -8.05
CA ALA A 247 7.08 0.55 -8.43
C ALA A 247 7.60 0.57 -9.87
N GLY A 248 8.27 -0.50 -10.31
CA GLY A 248 8.75 -0.66 -11.68
C GLY A 248 7.59 -0.68 -12.68
N GLN A 249 6.52 -1.45 -12.37
CA GLN A 249 5.31 -1.49 -13.20
C GLN A 249 4.63 -0.12 -13.28
N ARG A 250 4.47 0.59 -12.16
CA ARG A 250 3.90 1.95 -12.13
C ARG A 250 4.70 2.90 -13.03
N ARG A 251 6.02 2.88 -12.92
CA ARG A 251 6.90 3.73 -13.73
C ARG A 251 6.85 3.40 -15.22
N LYS A 252 6.75 2.12 -15.59
CA LYS A 252 6.54 1.72 -17.00
C LYS A 252 5.24 2.30 -17.55
N ILE A 253 4.13 2.13 -16.82
CA ILE A 253 2.82 2.64 -17.26
C ILE A 253 2.77 4.18 -17.27
N LEU A 254 3.51 4.84 -16.37
CA LEU A 254 3.71 6.29 -16.44
C LEU A 254 4.39 6.70 -17.76
N VAL A 255 5.41 5.96 -18.20
CA VAL A 255 6.05 6.17 -19.50
C VAL A 255 5.10 5.86 -20.64
N ASP A 256 4.34 4.76 -20.58
CA ASP A 256 3.32 4.41 -21.58
C ASP A 256 2.28 5.54 -21.72
N ALA A 257 1.83 6.11 -20.60
CA ALA A 257 0.87 7.21 -20.59
C ALA A 257 1.45 8.50 -21.20
N ALA A 258 2.71 8.82 -20.88
CA ALA A 258 3.41 9.95 -21.46
C ALA A 258 3.68 9.76 -22.96
N ALA A 259 4.07 8.56 -23.38
CA ALA A 259 4.29 8.20 -24.78
C ALA A 259 3.00 8.26 -25.59
N ARG A 260 1.89 7.76 -25.04
CA ARG A 260 0.57 7.87 -25.66
C ARG A 260 0.13 9.32 -25.81
N LEU A 261 0.36 10.14 -24.79
CA LEU A 261 0.04 11.57 -24.85
C LEU A 261 0.90 12.30 -25.90
N HIS A 262 2.19 12.00 -25.98
CA HIS A 262 3.07 12.50 -27.04
C HIS A 262 2.56 12.09 -28.44
N GLU A 263 2.22 10.81 -28.63
CA GLU A 263 1.68 10.30 -29.89
C GLU A 263 0.41 11.03 -30.33
N LEU A 264 -0.50 11.30 -29.38
CA LEU A 264 -1.75 12.01 -29.66
C LEU A 264 -1.56 13.50 -29.96
N GLU A 265 -0.58 14.16 -29.36
CA GLU A 265 -0.31 15.59 -29.58
C GLU A 265 0.59 15.87 -30.80
N VAL A 266 1.57 14.99 -31.06
CA VAL A 266 2.59 15.18 -32.11
C VAL A 266 2.28 14.35 -33.36
N GLY A 267 1.42 13.34 -33.25
CA GLY A 267 1.08 12.41 -34.33
C GLY A 267 2.11 11.29 -34.56
N LYS A 268 3.12 11.17 -33.68
CA LYS A 268 4.18 10.15 -33.74
C LYS A 268 4.56 9.68 -32.34
N ARG A 269 4.86 8.39 -32.19
CA ARG A 269 5.44 7.87 -30.95
C ARG A 269 6.81 8.48 -30.64
N PRO A 270 7.14 8.70 -29.35
CA PRO A 270 8.49 9.09 -28.96
C PRO A 270 9.50 8.01 -29.38
N ALA A 271 10.75 8.40 -29.65
CA ALA A 271 11.86 7.48 -29.90
C ALA A 271 12.78 7.33 -28.67
N SER A 272 12.71 8.28 -27.73
CA SER A 272 13.53 8.30 -26.53
C SER A 272 12.87 9.07 -25.38
N PHE A 273 13.45 8.98 -24.17
CA PHE A 273 13.03 9.82 -23.05
C PHE A 273 13.19 11.32 -23.30
N ALA A 274 14.10 11.72 -24.20
CA ALA A 274 14.30 13.13 -24.55
C ALA A 274 13.06 13.73 -25.24
N ASP A 275 12.25 12.92 -25.91
CA ASP A 275 10.98 13.36 -26.51
C ASP A 275 9.89 13.57 -25.45
N LEU A 276 10.04 12.95 -24.27
CA LEU A 276 9.07 13.01 -23.18
C LEU A 276 9.40 14.04 -22.11
N VAL A 277 10.68 14.32 -21.88
CA VAL A 277 11.18 15.22 -20.82
C VAL A 277 11.48 16.61 -21.41
N PRO A 278 11.13 17.71 -20.73
CA PRO A 278 10.40 17.80 -19.45
C PRO A 278 8.87 17.90 -19.62
N LYS A 279 8.37 17.90 -20.86
CA LYS A 279 6.98 18.28 -21.16
C LYS A 279 5.95 17.34 -20.55
N TYR A 280 6.15 16.02 -20.67
CA TYR A 280 5.21 15.01 -20.20
C TYR A 280 5.71 14.29 -18.94
N LEU A 281 7.04 14.21 -18.76
CA LEU A 281 7.69 13.64 -17.58
C LEU A 281 8.67 14.66 -16.99
N LYS A 282 8.72 14.78 -15.66
CA LYS A 282 9.68 15.67 -14.96
C LYS A 282 11.15 15.27 -15.25
N ALA A 283 11.42 13.98 -15.33
CA ALA A 283 12.72 13.38 -15.62
C ALA A 283 12.53 11.95 -16.12
N ALA A 284 13.58 11.34 -16.70
CA ALA A 284 13.57 9.92 -17.05
C ALA A 284 13.38 9.06 -15.79
N PRO A 285 12.35 8.19 -15.73
CA PRO A 285 12.12 7.35 -14.56
C PRO A 285 13.28 6.40 -14.30
N LYS A 286 13.53 6.11 -13.02
CA LYS A 286 14.58 5.19 -12.59
C LYS A 286 14.00 3.81 -12.28
N ASP A 287 14.78 2.77 -12.51
CA ASP A 287 14.49 1.44 -12.01
C ASP A 287 14.59 1.44 -10.46
N PRO A 288 13.57 0.97 -9.73
CA PRO A 288 13.54 1.02 -8.27
C PRO A 288 14.52 0.04 -7.59
N GLU A 289 14.98 -1.00 -8.29
CA GLU A 289 15.93 -1.98 -7.76
C GLU A 289 17.38 -1.52 -7.98
N THR A 290 17.69 -0.99 -9.16
CA THR A 290 19.07 -0.62 -9.53
C THR A 290 19.38 0.87 -9.37
N GLY A 291 18.37 1.73 -9.30
CA GLY A 291 18.52 3.19 -9.27
C GLY A 291 19.01 3.82 -10.59
N LYS A 292 19.25 3.00 -11.62
CA LYS A 292 19.62 3.45 -12.98
C LYS A 292 18.38 3.91 -13.74
N GLU A 293 18.55 4.52 -14.92
CA GLU A 293 17.44 4.80 -15.82
C GLU A 293 16.65 3.51 -16.13
N LEU A 294 15.32 3.63 -16.17
CA LEU A 294 14.43 2.51 -16.42
C LEU A 294 14.70 1.94 -17.82
N ASN A 295 15.01 0.64 -17.89
CA ASN A 295 15.12 -0.05 -19.16
C ASN A 295 13.72 -0.16 -19.81
N TYR A 296 13.49 0.64 -20.85
CA TYR A 296 12.19 0.79 -21.51
C TYR A 296 12.39 0.93 -23.03
N THR A 297 11.49 0.32 -23.80
CA THR A 297 11.49 0.35 -25.26
C THR A 297 10.23 1.05 -25.75
N PHE A 298 10.41 2.07 -26.60
CA PHE A 298 9.32 2.89 -27.16
C PHE A 298 8.66 2.26 -28.41
#